data_AF-A0A645DQG0-F1
#
_entry.id   AF-A0A645DQG0-F1
#
_cell.length_a   1.000
_cell.length_b   1.000
_cell.length_c   1.000
_cell.angle_alpha   90.00
_cell.angle_beta   90.00
_cell.angle_gamma   90.00
#
_symmetry.space_group_name_H-M   'P 1'
#
loop_
_entity.id
_entity.type
_entity.pdbx_description
1 polymer ?
#
loop_
_entity_poly.entity_id
_entity_poly.type
_entity_poly.pdbx_seq_one_letter_code
_entity_poly.pdbx_strand_id
1 'polypeptide(L)'
;MKRVIIIFCLFLFPFAFVFPQTETDTACKQKIETVFKVRDFKEKYDIVKYIHNEKLLKSSYLFSGDGRHLDRFFILIKGFPYFEQQNDSISRVKSLTSVMSEEEVNRYIEQLNYTPQDAYKEYRDFIQNIKHEKEAYLKCIDAELAKGDTSEYKKEWMLFYIFRKPGGSIMAPDITKLDFLKVFKEFILNDDLEVLPDYSRVTAYLKCGCKI
;
A
#
# COMPACT_ATOMS: atom_id res chain seq x y z
N MET A 1 0.72 -28.65 79.39
CA MET A 1 1.43 -29.03 78.15
C MET A 1 0.67 -28.45 76.97
N LYS A 2 1.38 -27.72 76.09
CA LYS A 2 0.82 -26.77 75.10
C LYS A 2 0.20 -27.51 73.91
N ARG A 3 -1.00 -27.10 73.48
CA ARG A 3 -1.62 -27.52 72.21
C ARG A 3 -1.11 -26.62 71.09
N VAL A 4 -0.48 -27.20 70.08
CA VAL A 4 -0.07 -26.50 68.85
C VAL A 4 -1.22 -26.59 67.86
N ILE A 5 -1.75 -25.44 67.44
CA ILE A 5 -2.73 -25.34 66.36
C ILE A 5 -1.97 -24.93 65.11
N ILE A 6 -1.94 -25.78 64.09
CA ILE A 6 -1.38 -25.49 62.78
C ILE A 6 -2.50 -24.96 61.90
N ILE A 7 -2.43 -23.67 61.55
CA ILE A 7 -3.35 -23.04 60.60
C ILE A 7 -2.67 -23.10 59.22
N PHE A 8 -3.24 -23.90 58.32
CA PHE A 8 -2.86 -23.94 56.91
C PHE A 8 -3.50 -22.74 56.20
N CYS A 9 -2.74 -21.66 55.98
CA CYS A 9 -3.15 -20.58 55.09
C CYS A 9 -2.95 -21.01 53.63
N LEU A 10 -4.05 -21.36 52.95
CA LEU A 10 -4.08 -21.50 51.49
C LEU A 10 -3.99 -20.11 50.85
N PHE A 11 -2.79 -19.72 50.42
CA PHE A 11 -2.60 -18.58 49.53
C PHE A 11 -3.10 -18.96 48.13
N LEU A 12 -4.32 -18.53 47.78
CA LEU A 12 -4.79 -18.47 46.41
C LEU A 12 -4.09 -17.29 45.71
N PHE A 13 -2.96 -17.56 45.07
CA PHE A 13 -2.35 -16.64 44.10
C PHE A 13 -3.31 -16.46 42.92
N PRO A 14 -3.75 -15.25 42.57
CA PRO A 14 -4.24 -15.01 41.23
C PRO A 14 -3.02 -15.02 40.31
N PHE A 15 -2.79 -16.14 39.62
CA PHE A 15 -1.94 -16.13 38.44
C PHE A 15 -2.64 -15.27 37.39
N ALA A 16 -2.37 -13.97 37.39
CA ALA A 16 -2.55 -13.16 36.21
C ALA A 16 -1.61 -13.74 35.15
N PHE A 17 -2.17 -14.49 34.19
CA PHE A 17 -1.50 -14.83 32.95
C PHE A 17 -1.25 -13.50 32.21
N VAL A 18 -0.12 -12.87 32.50
CA VAL A 18 0.45 -11.86 31.63
C VAL A 18 1.00 -12.62 30.44
N PHE A 19 0.18 -12.76 29.39
CA PHE A 19 0.69 -13.14 28.08
C PHE A 19 1.82 -12.18 27.71
N PRO A 20 2.94 -12.67 27.14
CA PRO A 20 4.04 -11.81 26.75
C PRO A 20 3.53 -10.83 25.67
N GLN A 21 3.34 -9.57 26.05
CA GLN A 21 2.86 -8.49 25.17
C GLN A 21 3.80 -8.26 23.96
N THR A 22 5.04 -8.73 24.04
CA THR A 22 6.09 -8.53 23.03
C THR A 22 5.87 -9.33 21.74
N GLU A 23 5.33 -10.55 21.80
CA GLU A 23 5.00 -11.32 20.60
C GLU A 23 3.79 -10.74 19.87
N THR A 24 2.79 -10.27 20.64
CA THR A 24 1.56 -9.69 20.08
C THR A 24 1.79 -8.34 19.40
N ASP A 25 2.68 -7.50 19.95
CA ASP A 25 3.01 -6.20 19.34
C ASP A 25 3.73 -6.36 18.00
N THR A 26 4.64 -7.34 17.91
CA THR A 26 5.37 -7.62 16.66
C THR A 26 4.44 -8.15 15.58
N ALA A 27 3.53 -9.06 15.93
CA ALA A 27 2.55 -9.61 15.00
C ALA A 27 1.57 -8.54 14.48
N CYS A 28 1.07 -7.66 15.37
CA CYS A 28 0.18 -6.58 14.96
C CYS A 28 0.90 -5.54 14.09
N LYS A 29 2.15 -5.22 14.39
CA LYS A 29 2.96 -4.33 13.54
C LYS A 29 3.10 -4.89 12.12
N GLN A 30 3.40 -6.18 11.97
CA GLN A 30 3.50 -6.82 10.66
C GLN A 30 2.19 -6.79 9.88
N LYS A 31 1.04 -7.00 10.56
CA LYS A 31 -0.27 -6.91 9.92
C LYS A 31 -0.58 -5.48 9.46
N ILE A 32 -0.29 -4.47 10.28
CA ILE A 32 -0.47 -3.07 9.92
C ILE A 32 0.41 -2.69 8.70
N GLU A 33 1.68 -3.10 8.68
CA GLU A 33 2.56 -2.89 7.54
C GLU A 33 2.06 -3.63 6.27
N THR A 34 1.47 -4.81 6.44
CA THR A 34 0.84 -5.55 5.33
C THR A 34 -0.37 -4.80 4.77
N VAL A 35 -1.16 -4.12 5.60
CA VAL A 35 -2.25 -3.24 5.14
C VAL A 35 -1.71 -2.09 4.28
N PHE A 36 -0.59 -1.47 4.64
CA PHE A 36 -0.01 -0.38 3.85
C PHE A 36 0.46 -0.84 2.46
N LYS A 37 0.94 -2.08 2.33
CA LYS A 37 1.34 -2.66 1.03
C LYS A 37 0.19 -2.73 0.03
N VAL A 38 -1.07 -2.74 0.47
CA VAL A 38 -2.25 -2.68 -0.41
C VAL A 38 -2.18 -1.45 -1.32
N ARG A 39 -1.64 -0.33 -0.84
CA ARG A 39 -1.41 0.88 -1.66
C ARG A 39 -0.42 0.62 -2.79
N ASP A 40 0.66 -0.11 -2.52
CA ASP A 40 1.69 -0.39 -3.51
C ASP A 40 1.14 -1.27 -4.64
N PHE A 41 0.32 -2.28 -4.31
CA PHE A 41 -0.39 -3.08 -5.33
C PHE A 41 -1.38 -2.24 -6.13
N LYS A 42 -2.11 -1.33 -5.48
CA LYS A 42 -3.00 -0.39 -6.20
C LYS A 42 -2.20 0.52 -7.13
N GLU A 43 -1.08 1.07 -6.66
CA GLU A 43 -0.21 1.95 -7.43
C GLU A 43 0.37 1.20 -8.65
N LYS A 44 0.84 -0.04 -8.46
CA LYS A 44 1.27 -0.94 -9.54
C LYS A 44 0.16 -1.14 -10.57
N TYR A 45 -1.07 -1.43 -10.14
CA TYR A 45 -2.22 -1.54 -11.04
C TYR A 45 -2.50 -0.25 -11.81
N ASP A 46 -2.53 0.90 -11.12
CA ASP A 46 -2.78 2.20 -11.75
C ASP A 46 -1.69 2.56 -12.77
N ILE A 47 -0.42 2.25 -12.48
CA ILE A 47 0.71 2.44 -13.40
C ILE A 47 0.54 1.57 -14.65
N VAL A 48 0.27 0.27 -14.50
CA VAL A 48 0.11 -0.65 -15.64
C VAL A 48 -1.06 -0.21 -16.52
N LYS A 49 -2.18 0.15 -15.90
CA LYS A 49 -3.34 0.72 -16.61
C LYS A 49 -2.97 2.01 -17.36
N TYR A 50 -2.20 2.89 -16.73
CA TYR A 50 -1.74 4.12 -17.35
C TYR A 50 -0.84 3.86 -18.56
N ILE A 51 0.18 3.01 -18.43
CA ILE A 51 1.06 2.58 -19.54
C ILE A 51 0.25 2.04 -20.72
N HIS A 52 -0.69 1.13 -20.46
CA HIS A 52 -1.51 0.50 -21.49
C HIS A 52 -2.52 1.44 -22.16
N ASN A 53 -2.91 2.52 -21.50
CA ASN A 53 -3.73 3.55 -22.13
C ASN A 53 -2.86 4.50 -22.97
N GLU A 54 -1.71 4.91 -22.44
CA GLU A 54 -0.79 5.83 -23.11
C GLU A 54 -0.22 5.24 -24.40
N LYS A 55 -0.03 3.91 -24.50
CA LYS A 55 0.51 3.28 -25.72
C LYS A 55 -0.41 3.44 -26.94
N LEU A 56 -1.69 3.75 -26.72
CA LEU A 56 -2.67 3.96 -27.78
C LEU A 56 -2.64 5.39 -28.34
N LEU A 57 -1.91 6.30 -27.66
CA LEU A 57 -1.82 7.70 -28.05
C LEU A 57 -0.64 7.90 -29.01
N LYS A 58 -0.90 8.57 -30.13
CA LYS A 58 0.13 8.92 -31.12
C LYS A 58 1.27 9.79 -30.57
N SER A 59 1.00 10.55 -29.50
CA SER A 59 1.96 11.47 -28.87
C SER A 59 1.82 11.45 -27.34
N SER A 60 2.18 10.34 -26.71
CA SER A 60 2.16 10.20 -25.26
C SER A 60 3.36 10.90 -24.60
N TYR A 61 3.10 11.69 -23.57
CA TYR A 61 4.16 12.26 -22.72
C TYR A 61 4.99 11.17 -22.03
N LEU A 62 4.36 10.04 -21.68
CA LEU A 62 5.05 8.92 -21.03
C LEU A 62 6.10 8.29 -21.95
N PHE A 63 5.79 8.15 -23.23
CA PHE A 63 6.68 7.60 -24.27
C PHE A 63 7.51 8.69 -24.97
N SER A 64 7.67 9.85 -24.32
CA SER A 64 8.47 10.97 -24.81
C SER A 64 9.60 11.31 -23.84
N GLY A 65 10.70 11.84 -24.36
CA GLY A 65 11.84 12.33 -23.58
C GLY A 65 12.86 11.24 -23.23
N ASP A 66 13.51 11.40 -22.07
CA ASP A 66 14.68 10.59 -21.65
C ASP A 66 14.35 9.20 -21.08
N GLY A 67 13.07 8.82 -21.03
CA GLY A 67 12.62 7.51 -20.57
C GLY A 67 12.71 7.28 -19.06
N ARG A 68 13.11 8.27 -18.23
CA ARG A 68 13.23 8.08 -16.76
C ARG A 68 11.92 7.65 -16.09
N HIS A 69 10.79 8.15 -16.58
CA HIS A 69 9.48 7.75 -16.05
C HIS A 69 9.13 6.30 -16.40
N LEU A 70 9.44 5.86 -17.62
CA LEU A 70 9.25 4.47 -18.04
C LEU A 70 10.14 3.54 -17.22
N ASP A 71 11.41 3.89 -17.03
CA ASP A 71 12.34 3.08 -16.23
C ASP A 71 11.85 2.93 -14.78
N ARG A 72 11.46 4.05 -14.15
CA ARG A 72 10.91 4.04 -12.80
C ARG A 72 9.66 3.15 -12.71
N PHE A 73 8.75 3.24 -13.67
CA PHE A 73 7.56 2.40 -13.69
C PHE A 73 7.88 0.93 -13.93
N PHE A 74 8.85 0.63 -14.78
CA PHE A 74 9.32 -0.73 -15.00
C PHE A 74 9.92 -1.33 -13.72
N ILE A 75 10.74 -0.58 -12.98
CA ILE A 75 11.28 -1.00 -11.68
C ILE A 75 10.14 -1.27 -10.69
N LEU A 76 9.14 -0.38 -10.60
CA LEU A 76 8.00 -0.59 -9.69
C LEU A 76 7.17 -1.83 -10.04
N ILE A 77 7.13 -2.23 -11.31
CA ILE A 77 6.36 -3.41 -11.76
C ILE A 77 7.19 -4.70 -11.69
N LYS A 78 8.45 -4.66 -12.11
CA LYS A 78 9.31 -5.85 -12.35
C LYS A 78 10.43 -6.02 -11.31
N GLY A 79 10.76 -4.98 -10.56
CA GLY A 79 11.82 -4.99 -9.54
C GLY A 79 13.23 -4.72 -10.07
N PHE A 80 13.39 -4.45 -11.37
CA PHE A 80 14.67 -4.15 -12.02
C PHE A 80 14.46 -3.11 -13.14
N PRO A 81 15.51 -2.35 -13.53
CA PRO A 81 15.37 -1.31 -14.55
C PRO A 81 15.13 -1.90 -15.95
N TYR A 82 14.40 -1.16 -16.77
CA TYR A 82 14.20 -1.49 -18.19
C TYR A 82 15.45 -1.15 -18.99
N PHE A 83 16.03 0.02 -18.72
CA PHE A 83 17.26 0.44 -19.36
C PHE A 83 18.43 -0.08 -18.53
N GLU A 84 19.37 -0.81 -19.15
CA GLU A 84 20.62 -1.18 -18.49
C GLU A 84 21.30 0.08 -17.92
N GLN A 85 21.77 0.01 -16.68
CA GLN A 85 22.63 1.07 -16.12
C GLN A 85 23.88 1.16 -17.00
N GLN A 86 23.95 2.18 -17.84
CA GLN A 86 25.13 2.44 -18.65
C GLN A 86 26.31 2.77 -17.72
N ASN A 87 27.21 1.80 -17.53
CA ASN A 87 28.55 2.05 -17.01
C ASN A 87 29.50 2.63 -18.07
N ASP A 88 29.03 2.90 -19.29
CA ASP A 88 29.87 3.45 -20.35
C ASP A 88 29.36 4.80 -20.89
N SER A 89 30.30 5.73 -20.81
CA SER A 89 30.36 7.16 -21.16
C SER A 89 30.01 7.55 -22.61
N ILE A 90 29.05 6.90 -23.28
CA ILE A 90 28.51 7.37 -24.56
C ILE A 90 27.03 7.70 -24.39
N SER A 91 26.83 8.93 -23.96
CA SER A 91 25.57 9.64 -23.84
C SER A 91 24.66 9.44 -25.06
N ARG A 92 23.63 8.59 -24.95
CA ARG A 92 22.40 8.79 -25.71
C ARG A 92 21.74 10.05 -25.14
N VAL A 93 22.10 11.22 -25.67
CA VAL A 93 21.23 12.40 -25.56
C VAL A 93 20.00 12.11 -26.42
N LYS A 94 19.08 11.25 -25.96
CA LYS A 94 17.69 11.34 -26.45
C LYS A 94 17.24 12.72 -25.99
N SER A 95 16.97 13.62 -26.94
CA SER A 95 16.51 14.96 -26.58
C SER A 95 15.24 14.84 -25.74
N LEU A 96 15.00 15.79 -24.83
CA LEU A 96 13.74 15.85 -24.07
C LEU A 96 12.48 15.85 -24.96
N THR A 97 12.63 16.02 -26.27
CA THR A 97 11.57 16.08 -27.29
C THR A 97 11.45 14.83 -28.15
N SER A 98 12.30 13.81 -27.99
CA SER A 98 12.19 12.58 -28.81
C SER A 98 11.02 11.73 -28.35
N VAL A 99 10.08 11.44 -29.25
CA VAL A 99 8.98 10.49 -29.05
C VAL A 99 9.45 9.10 -29.45
N MET A 100 9.18 8.07 -28.65
CA MET A 100 9.49 6.69 -29.00
C MET A 100 8.70 6.24 -30.24
N SER A 101 9.32 5.43 -31.10
CA SER A 101 8.62 4.83 -32.23
C SER A 101 7.61 3.77 -31.75
N GLU A 102 6.64 3.43 -32.59
CA GLU A 102 5.65 2.39 -32.27
C GLU A 102 6.31 1.05 -31.97
N GLU A 103 7.38 0.70 -32.70
CA GLU A 103 8.16 -0.52 -32.46
C GLU A 103 8.89 -0.48 -31.11
N GLU A 104 9.42 0.68 -30.72
CA GLU A 104 10.04 0.85 -29.40
C GLU A 104 9.01 0.69 -28.27
N VAL A 105 7.82 1.27 -28.43
CA VAL A 105 6.71 1.11 -27.47
C VAL A 105 6.26 -0.34 -27.38
N ASN A 106 6.08 -1.02 -28.51
CA ASN A 106 5.68 -2.43 -28.53
C ASN A 106 6.71 -3.33 -27.84
N ARG A 107 8.01 -3.13 -28.10
CA ARG A 107 9.08 -3.84 -27.38
C ARG A 107 9.05 -3.61 -25.88
N TYR A 108 8.78 -2.38 -25.44
CA TYR A 108 8.63 -2.09 -24.01
C TYR A 108 7.47 -2.87 -23.40
N ILE A 109 6.30 -2.89 -24.06
CA ILE A 109 5.11 -3.62 -23.59
C ILE A 109 5.35 -5.14 -23.57
N GLU A 110 6.00 -5.68 -24.60
CA GLU A 110 6.37 -7.10 -24.66
C GLU A 110 7.33 -7.49 -23.52
N GLN A 111 8.34 -6.68 -23.24
CA GLN A 111 9.27 -6.95 -22.13
C GLN A 111 8.62 -6.77 -20.76
N LEU A 112 7.69 -5.83 -20.63
CA LEU A 112 6.88 -5.68 -19.43
C LEU A 112 6.16 -7.00 -19.13
N ASN A 113 5.60 -7.63 -20.18
CA ASN A 113 4.90 -8.92 -20.14
C ASN A 113 3.94 -9.00 -18.95
N TYR A 114 3.14 -7.95 -18.79
CA TYR A 114 2.30 -7.78 -17.62
C TYR A 114 1.15 -6.83 -17.97
N THR A 115 -0.08 -7.32 -17.84
CA THR A 115 -1.29 -6.61 -18.29
C THR A 115 -2.03 -5.93 -17.14
N PRO A 116 -2.93 -4.96 -17.43
CA PRO A 116 -3.79 -4.37 -16.41
C PRO A 116 -4.63 -5.41 -15.66
N GLN A 117 -5.05 -6.48 -16.35
CA GLN A 117 -5.80 -7.59 -15.77
C GLN A 117 -4.94 -8.39 -14.77
N ASP A 118 -3.68 -8.66 -15.11
CA ASP A 118 -2.74 -9.34 -14.19
C ASP A 118 -2.50 -8.51 -12.93
N ALA A 119 -2.24 -7.22 -13.11
CA ALA A 119 -2.03 -6.29 -12.01
C ALA A 119 -3.28 -6.13 -11.12
N TYR A 120 -4.47 -6.09 -11.74
CA TYR A 120 -5.74 -6.05 -11.00
C TYR A 120 -5.97 -7.31 -10.20
N LYS A 121 -5.70 -8.48 -10.79
CA LYS A 121 -5.82 -9.76 -10.11
C LYS A 121 -4.88 -9.86 -8.91
N GLU A 122 -3.59 -9.52 -9.09
CA GLU A 122 -2.62 -9.54 -8.00
C GLU A 122 -3.04 -8.61 -6.84
N TYR A 123 -3.52 -7.41 -7.18
CA TYR A 123 -4.05 -6.46 -6.20
C TYR A 123 -5.27 -7.00 -5.42
N ARG A 124 -6.22 -7.58 -6.13
CA ARG A 124 -7.44 -8.18 -5.57
C ARG A 124 -7.13 -9.38 -4.69
N ASP A 125 -6.28 -10.29 -5.17
CA ASP A 125 -5.86 -11.49 -4.44
C ASP A 125 -5.15 -11.11 -3.13
N PHE A 126 -4.34 -10.04 -3.14
CA PHE A 126 -3.69 -9.52 -1.95
C PHE A 126 -4.69 -9.01 -0.90
N ILE A 127 -5.70 -8.22 -1.32
CA ILE A 127 -6.79 -7.79 -0.42
C ILE A 127 -7.55 -9.00 0.11
N GLN A 128 -7.85 -9.97 -0.76
CA GLN A 128 -8.60 -11.16 -0.38
C GLN A 128 -7.84 -11.98 0.68
N ASN A 129 -6.51 -12.11 0.58
CA ASN A 129 -5.70 -12.76 1.60
C ASN A 129 -5.81 -12.06 2.97
N ILE A 130 -5.81 -10.73 3.00
CA ILE A 130 -6.04 -9.97 4.25
C ILE A 130 -7.45 -10.26 4.81
N LYS A 131 -8.48 -10.31 3.95
CA LYS A 131 -9.86 -10.60 4.35
C LYS A 131 -10.05 -12.01 4.92
N HIS A 132 -9.31 -13.02 4.46
CA HIS A 132 -9.35 -14.36 5.06
C HIS A 132 -8.94 -14.36 6.54
N GLU A 133 -8.10 -13.40 6.94
CA GLU A 133 -7.67 -13.20 8.33
C GLU A 133 -8.33 -11.96 8.97
N LYS A 134 -9.51 -11.55 8.48
CA LYS A 134 -10.20 -10.30 8.83
C LYS A 134 -10.18 -9.98 10.33
N GLU A 135 -10.57 -10.92 11.18
CA GLU A 135 -10.65 -10.69 12.64
C GLU A 135 -9.30 -10.35 13.27
N ALA A 136 -8.21 -10.98 12.81
CA ALA A 136 -6.88 -10.70 13.31
C ALA A 136 -6.40 -9.30 12.88
N TYR A 137 -6.70 -8.91 11.64
CA TYR A 137 -6.40 -7.56 11.14
C TYR A 137 -7.25 -6.49 11.83
N LEU A 138 -8.55 -6.72 12.00
CA LEU A 138 -9.46 -5.81 12.70
C LEU A 138 -8.96 -5.53 14.12
N LYS A 139 -8.60 -6.58 14.88
CA LYS A 139 -8.08 -6.43 16.23
C LYS A 139 -6.84 -5.53 16.28
N CYS A 140 -5.89 -5.73 15.37
CA CYS A 140 -4.66 -4.92 15.32
C CYS A 140 -4.93 -3.49 14.86
N ILE A 141 -5.81 -3.29 13.87
CA ILE A 141 -6.18 -1.95 13.40
C ILE A 141 -6.92 -1.19 14.50
N ASP A 142 -7.86 -1.81 15.21
CA ASP A 142 -8.61 -1.17 16.28
C ASP A 142 -7.71 -0.75 17.44
N ALA A 143 -6.78 -1.62 17.83
CA ALA A 143 -5.78 -1.29 18.85
C ALA A 143 -4.91 -0.09 18.43
N GLU A 144 -4.52 -0.01 17.15
CA GLU A 144 -3.73 1.11 16.65
C GLU A 144 -4.55 2.40 16.53
N LEU A 145 -5.77 2.34 16.01
CA LEU A 145 -6.67 3.48 15.90
C LEU A 145 -7.02 4.07 17.28
N ALA A 146 -7.15 3.23 18.31
CA ALA A 146 -7.40 3.66 19.69
C ALA A 146 -6.26 4.51 20.29
N LYS A 147 -5.02 4.39 19.77
CA LYS A 147 -3.90 5.27 20.18
C LYS A 147 -4.08 6.71 19.72
N GLY A 148 -4.92 6.95 18.70
CA GLY A 148 -5.22 8.28 18.17
C GLY A 148 -3.97 9.10 17.90
N ASP A 149 -3.85 10.22 18.61
CA ASP A 149 -2.79 11.21 18.43
C ASP A 149 -1.39 10.72 18.86
N THR A 150 -1.35 9.66 19.65
CA THR A 150 -0.09 9.07 20.12
C THR A 150 0.50 8.05 19.15
N SER A 151 -0.28 7.61 18.14
CA SER A 151 0.16 6.64 17.12
C SER A 151 1.36 7.16 16.32
N GLU A 152 2.33 6.26 16.05
CA GLU A 152 3.46 6.54 15.15
C GLU A 152 2.98 6.78 13.71
N TYR A 153 1.89 6.11 13.29
CA TYR A 153 1.31 6.23 11.96
C TYR A 153 0.50 7.51 11.73
N LYS A 154 0.28 8.32 12.78
CA LYS A 154 -0.22 9.69 12.62
C LYS A 154 0.92 10.68 12.33
N LYS A 155 2.13 10.37 12.83
CA LYS A 155 3.30 11.26 12.82
C LYS A 155 4.18 11.02 11.59
N GLU A 156 4.23 9.79 11.10
CA GLU A 156 4.98 9.44 9.90
C GLU A 156 4.19 9.71 8.62
N TRP A 157 4.85 10.45 7.72
CA TRP A 157 4.72 10.43 6.26
C TRP A 157 3.30 10.37 5.69
N MET A 158 2.97 11.51 5.10
CA MET A 158 1.88 11.73 4.16
C MET A 158 1.84 10.66 3.05
N LEU A 159 0.74 9.91 2.96
CA LEU A 159 0.50 8.91 1.92
C LEU A 159 -0.20 9.55 0.72
N PHE A 160 0.40 9.43 -0.46
CA PHE A 160 -0.30 9.72 -1.71
C PHE A 160 -1.29 8.61 -2.03
N TYR A 161 -2.58 8.88 -1.80
CA TYR A 161 -3.65 7.92 -2.05
C TYR A 161 -3.93 7.68 -3.54
N ILE A 162 -3.61 8.66 -4.38
CA ILE A 162 -3.86 8.62 -5.82
C ILE A 162 -2.54 8.53 -6.56
N PHE A 163 -2.50 7.67 -7.57
CA PHE A 163 -1.40 7.64 -8.54
C PHE A 163 -1.21 9.01 -9.20
N ARG A 164 0.00 9.58 -9.05
CA ARG A 164 0.40 10.83 -9.70
C ARG A 164 1.01 10.52 -11.06
N LYS A 165 0.26 10.81 -12.12
CA LYS A 165 0.75 10.72 -13.50
C LYS A 165 1.97 11.64 -13.68
N PRO A 166 2.99 11.24 -14.47
CA PRO A 166 4.10 12.11 -14.83
C PRO A 166 3.61 13.42 -15.45
N GLY A 167 4.20 14.55 -15.04
CA GLY A 167 3.79 15.89 -15.50
C GLY A 167 2.44 16.38 -14.96
N GLY A 168 1.70 15.57 -14.21
CA GLY A 168 0.46 15.96 -13.56
C GLY A 168 0.71 16.80 -12.31
N SER A 169 0.24 18.05 -12.31
CA SER A 169 0.09 18.80 -11.06
C SER A 169 -1.20 18.33 -10.38
N ILE A 170 -1.06 17.41 -9.43
CA ILE A 170 -2.18 17.03 -8.56
C ILE A 170 -1.76 17.37 -7.13
N MET A 171 -2.38 18.41 -6.55
CA MET A 171 -2.45 18.56 -5.10
C MET A 171 -3.44 17.51 -4.56
N ALA A 172 -3.05 16.24 -4.60
CA ALA A 172 -3.78 15.19 -3.90
C ALA A 172 -3.46 15.39 -2.42
N PRO A 173 -4.46 15.51 -1.53
CA PRO A 173 -4.16 15.70 -0.14
C PRO A 173 -3.55 14.44 0.39
N ASP A 174 -2.64 14.72 1.29
CA ASP A 174 -1.88 13.76 2.01
C ASP A 174 -2.74 13.23 3.16
N ILE A 175 -3.15 11.96 3.07
CA ILE A 175 -3.75 11.28 4.24
C ILE A 175 -2.63 10.67 5.06
N THR A 176 -2.79 10.58 6.38
CA THR A 176 -1.81 9.86 7.21
C THR A 176 -1.96 8.35 7.02
N LYS A 177 -0.92 7.58 7.40
CA LYS A 177 -1.05 6.12 7.53
C LYS A 177 -2.20 5.75 8.48
N LEU A 178 -2.40 6.49 9.56
CA LEU A 178 -3.52 6.27 10.48
C LEU A 178 -4.88 6.47 9.80
N ASP A 179 -5.02 7.50 8.95
CA ASP A 179 -6.27 7.70 8.18
C ASP A 179 -6.49 6.61 7.14
N PHE A 180 -5.41 6.11 6.52
CA PHE A 180 -5.50 4.95 5.64
C PHE A 180 -6.01 3.71 6.38
N LEU A 181 -5.59 3.47 7.63
CA LEU A 181 -6.13 2.36 8.44
C LEU A 181 -7.63 2.52 8.70
N LYS A 182 -8.12 3.75 8.96
CA LYS A 182 -9.57 4.02 9.11
C LYS A 182 -10.33 3.67 7.84
N VAL A 183 -9.82 4.10 6.68
CA VAL A 183 -10.41 3.82 5.36
C VAL A 183 -10.39 2.33 5.07
N PHE A 184 -9.26 1.65 5.32
CA PHE A 184 -9.11 0.23 5.05
C PHE A 184 -10.05 -0.61 5.92
N LYS A 185 -10.10 -0.33 7.23
CA LYS A 185 -11.07 -0.95 8.14
C LYS A 185 -12.48 -0.83 7.61
N GLU A 186 -12.89 0.39 7.28
CA GLU A 186 -14.29 0.65 6.95
C GLU A 186 -14.70 0.06 5.61
N PHE A 187 -13.93 0.35 4.56
CA PHE A 187 -14.35 -0.02 3.21
C PHE A 187 -13.96 -1.46 2.86
N ILE A 188 -12.79 -1.93 3.29
CA ILE A 188 -12.30 -3.27 2.91
C ILE A 188 -12.77 -4.33 3.90
N LEU A 189 -12.64 -4.09 5.21
CA LEU A 189 -12.95 -5.10 6.21
C LEU A 189 -14.42 -5.09 6.64
N ASN A 190 -15.05 -3.92 6.82
CA ASN A 190 -16.45 -3.83 7.25
C ASN A 190 -17.43 -3.93 6.08
N ASP A 191 -17.27 -3.09 5.05
CA ASP A 191 -18.16 -3.07 3.88
C ASP A 191 -17.82 -4.13 2.83
N ASP A 192 -16.76 -4.91 3.07
CA ASP A 192 -16.30 -6.01 2.23
C ASP A 192 -16.00 -5.60 0.78
N LEU A 193 -15.59 -4.34 0.54
CA LEU A 193 -15.15 -3.94 -0.79
C LEU A 193 -13.89 -4.69 -1.19
N GLU A 194 -13.83 -5.09 -2.46
CA GLU A 194 -12.72 -5.87 -3.00
C GLU A 194 -11.55 -4.99 -3.47
N VAL A 195 -11.75 -3.67 -3.52
CA VAL A 195 -10.76 -2.67 -3.92
C VAL A 195 -10.89 -1.43 -3.04
N LEU A 196 -9.80 -0.68 -2.93
CA LEU A 196 -9.78 0.59 -2.24
C LEU A 196 -10.76 1.56 -2.90
N PRO A 197 -11.56 2.30 -2.10
CA PRO A 197 -12.49 3.29 -2.63
C PRO A 197 -11.77 4.38 -3.40
N ASP A 198 -12.48 5.09 -4.29
CA ASP A 198 -11.90 6.26 -4.92
C ASP A 198 -11.65 7.39 -3.90
N TYR A 199 -10.83 8.35 -4.31
CA TYR A 199 -10.42 9.45 -3.47
C TYR A 199 -11.58 10.35 -2.98
N SER A 200 -12.63 10.52 -3.79
CA SER A 200 -13.78 11.35 -3.39
C SER A 200 -14.53 10.73 -2.22
N ARG A 201 -14.72 9.39 -2.26
CA ARG A 201 -15.32 8.61 -1.19
C ARG A 201 -14.46 8.62 0.08
N VAL A 202 -13.14 8.46 -0.07
CA VAL A 202 -12.20 8.57 1.06
C VAL A 202 -12.29 9.93 1.73
N THR A 203 -12.31 11.00 0.94
CA THR A 203 -12.35 12.37 1.46
C THR A 203 -13.67 12.64 2.20
N ALA A 204 -14.80 12.20 1.63
CA ALA A 204 -16.10 12.32 2.28
C ALA A 204 -16.13 11.56 3.61
N TYR A 205 -15.61 10.32 3.61
CA TYR A 205 -15.55 9.51 4.82
C TYR A 205 -14.66 10.13 5.90
N LEU A 206 -13.45 10.57 5.56
CA LEU A 206 -12.53 11.15 6.54
C LEU A 206 -13.00 12.51 7.08
N LYS A 207 -13.78 13.29 6.30
CA LYS A 207 -14.29 14.60 6.72
C LYS A 207 -15.58 14.53 7.54
N CYS A 208 -16.53 13.68 7.15
CA CYS A 208 -17.87 13.65 7.75
C CYS A 208 -18.39 12.26 8.11
N GLY A 209 -17.59 11.20 7.96
CA GLY A 209 -18.05 9.82 8.12
C GLY A 209 -18.98 9.34 7.00
N CYS A 210 -19.08 10.10 5.91
CA CYS A 210 -20.03 9.85 4.83
C CYS A 210 -19.54 8.75 3.88
N LYS A 211 -20.38 7.73 3.63
CA LYS A 211 -20.13 6.64 2.67
C LYS A 211 -20.92 6.83 1.38
N ILE A 212 -20.53 7.84 0.60
CA ILE A 212 -21.13 8.13 -0.71
C ILE A 212 -20.82 6.97 -1.68
#